data_AF-A0A2Z6M887-F1
#
_entry.id   AF-A0A2Z6M887-F1
#
_cell.length_a   1.000
_cell.length_b   1.000
_cell.length_c   1.000
_cell.angle_alpha   90.00
_cell.angle_beta   90.00
_cell.angle_gamma   90.00
#
_symmetry.space_group_name_H-M   'P 1'
#
loop_
_entity.id
_entity.type
_entity.pdbx_description
1 polymer ?
#
loop_
_entity_poly.entity_id
_entity_poly.type
_entity_poly.pdbx_seq_one_letter_code
_entity_poly.pdbx_strand_id
1 'polypeptide(L)'
;MDTFLGEILGAFVLENDHSSLLNATFESKYVKVLAEDVESTSGKMVLDEKHGKLVRILSHVNAKTYHEIYAKRLGDPNQSAKVGSFKEQKRRWSRPHERNLTPIVLGGGCCHT
;
A
#
# COMPACT_ATOMS: atom_id res chain seq x y z
N MET A 1 -6.07 -2.70 -13.34
CA MET A 1 -5.36 -2.60 -12.03
C MET A 1 -4.80 -1.18 -11.88
N ASP A 2 -5.50 -0.18 -12.42
CA ASP A 2 -4.85 1.10 -12.74
C ASP A 2 -4.97 2.12 -11.61
N THR A 3 -5.97 1.96 -10.74
CA THR A 3 -6.31 2.96 -9.72
C THR A 3 -5.48 2.88 -8.44
N PHE A 4 -4.65 1.83 -8.26
CA PHE A 4 -3.87 1.66 -7.01
C PHE A 4 -2.46 1.10 -7.21
N LEU A 5 -1.99 1.03 -8.46
CA LEU A 5 -0.69 0.42 -8.76
C LEU A 5 0.46 1.15 -8.06
N GLY A 6 0.41 2.49 -8.05
CA GLY A 6 1.44 3.32 -7.43
C GLY A 6 1.51 3.11 -5.92
N GLU A 7 0.36 3.00 -5.26
CA GLU A 7 0.21 2.80 -3.82
C GLU A 7 0.69 1.41 -3.41
N ILE A 8 0.27 0.38 -4.13
CA ILE A 8 0.68 -1.00 -3.87
C ILE A 8 2.19 -1.16 -4.11
N LEU A 9 2.71 -0.61 -5.21
CA LEU A 9 4.14 -0.65 -5.51
C LEU A 9 4.94 0.11 -4.47
N GLY A 10 4.48 1.29 -4.05
CA GLY A 10 5.11 2.10 -3.01
C GLY A 10 5.18 1.37 -1.67
N ALA A 11 4.06 0.79 -1.23
CA ALA A 11 4.02 -0.01 0.00
C ALA A 11 4.98 -1.21 -0.07
N PHE A 12 4.99 -1.91 -1.20
CA PHE A 12 5.85 -3.07 -1.39
C PHE A 12 7.34 -2.71 -1.34
N VAL A 13 7.71 -1.57 -1.95
CA VAL A 13 9.08 -1.04 -1.96
C VAL A 13 9.51 -0.54 -0.58
N LEU A 14 8.59 -0.03 0.24
CA LEU A 14 8.88 0.42 1.61
C LEU A 14 8.98 -0.73 2.62
N GLU A 15 8.12 -1.75 2.50
CA GLU A 15 8.09 -2.90 3.40
C GLU A 15 9.33 -3.80 3.23
N ASN A 16 9.86 -3.85 2.00
CA ASN A 16 11.06 -4.59 1.70
C ASN A 16 12.22 -3.59 1.56
N ASP A 17 12.98 -3.37 2.65
CA ASP A 17 14.32 -2.75 2.61
C ASP A 17 15.25 -3.45 1.57
N HIS A 18 14.81 -4.59 1.05
CA HIS A 18 15.32 -5.33 -0.09
C HIS A 18 14.87 -4.74 -1.43
N SER A 19 15.44 -3.59 -1.81
CA SER A 19 15.55 -3.20 -3.22
C SER A 19 16.14 -4.33 -4.08
N SER A 20 16.89 -5.24 -3.47
CA SER A 20 17.46 -6.46 -4.08
C SER A 20 16.43 -7.47 -4.56
N LEU A 21 15.26 -7.59 -3.93
CA LEU A 21 14.24 -8.57 -4.35
C LEU A 21 13.57 -8.16 -5.67
N LEU A 22 13.35 -6.86 -5.84
CA LEU A 22 12.73 -6.31 -7.06
C LEU A 22 13.75 -5.79 -8.08
N ASN A 23 15.05 -5.84 -7.77
CA ASN A 23 16.09 -5.10 -8.48
C ASN A 23 15.67 -3.63 -8.71
N ALA A 24 15.09 -3.03 -7.68
CA ALA A 24 14.59 -1.67 -7.73
C ALA A 24 15.76 -0.68 -7.82
N THR A 25 15.74 0.19 -8.83
CA THR A 25 16.74 1.24 -8.99
C THR A 25 16.14 2.57 -8.59
N PHE A 26 16.94 3.37 -7.88
CA PHE A 26 16.55 4.68 -7.43
C PHE A 26 17.49 5.75 -7.97
N GLU A 27 16.90 6.89 -8.33
CA GLU A 27 17.62 8.09 -8.74
C GLU A 27 17.28 9.22 -7.78
N SER A 28 18.32 9.92 -7.31
CA SER A 28 18.13 11.13 -6.53
C SER A 28 17.93 12.30 -7.49
N LYS A 29 16.77 12.98 -7.41
CA LYS A 29 16.47 14.16 -8.23
C LYS A 29 15.95 15.29 -7.35
N TYR A 30 16.21 16.53 -7.77
CA TYR A 30 15.64 17.70 -7.15
C TYR A 30 14.25 17.97 -7.74
N VAL A 31 13.21 17.81 -6.92
CA VAL A 31 11.81 17.96 -7.32
C VAL A 31 11.17 19.12 -6.60
N LYS A 32 10.41 19.92 -7.35
CA LYS A 32 9.55 20.98 -6.84
C LYS A 32 8.09 20.66 -7.21
N VAL A 33 7.17 20.87 -6.28
CA VAL A 33 5.73 20.81 -6.55
C VAL A 33 5.26 22.22 -6.86
N LEU A 34 4.58 22.41 -7.99
CA LEU A 34 3.94 23.67 -8.32
C LEU A 34 2.70 23.85 -7.46
N ALA A 35 2.58 25.00 -6.81
CA ALA A 35 1.44 25.34 -5.94
C ALA A 35 1.05 26.82 -6.13
N GLU A 36 1.16 27.29 -7.38
CA GLU A 36 0.80 28.65 -7.78
C GLU A 36 -0.73 28.76 -7.98
N ASP A 37 -1.25 29.98 -8.06
CA ASP A 37 -2.70 30.29 -8.21
C ASP A 37 -3.31 29.84 -9.55
N VAL A 38 -2.58 29.07 -10.35
CA VAL A 38 -3.07 28.47 -11.58
C VAL A 38 -3.48 27.02 -11.29
N GLU A 39 -4.78 26.80 -11.17
CA GLU A 39 -5.36 25.48 -10.82
C GLU A 39 -4.87 24.36 -11.76
N SER A 40 -4.66 24.65 -13.05
CA SER A 40 -4.23 23.66 -14.05
C SER A 40 -2.77 23.18 -13.91
N THR A 41 -1.95 23.88 -13.12
CA THR A 41 -0.56 23.52 -12.86
C THR A 41 -0.30 23.13 -11.42
N SER A 42 -1.20 23.48 -10.50
CA SER A 42 -1.12 23.08 -9.10
C SER A 42 -1.04 21.56 -8.94
N GLY A 43 -0.13 21.10 -8.09
CA GLY A 43 0.13 19.67 -7.84
C GLY A 43 1.09 19.00 -8.83
N LYS A 44 1.51 19.66 -9.91
CA LYS A 44 2.51 19.09 -10.83
C LYS A 44 3.89 19.04 -10.17
N MET A 45 4.56 17.91 -10.32
CA MET A 45 5.97 17.75 -9.95
C MET A 45 6.87 18.10 -11.14
N VAL A 46 7.83 18.99 -10.92
CA VAL A 46 8.84 19.39 -11.92
C VAL A 46 10.24 19.20 -11.35
N LEU A 47 11.21 19.02 -12.24
CA LEU A 47 12.63 19.00 -11.87
C LEU A 47 13.13 20.43 -11.72
N ASP A 48 13.76 20.74 -10.58
CA ASP A 48 14.32 22.07 -10.29
C ASP A 48 15.59 21.91 -9.45
N GLU A 49 16.76 21.96 -10.09
CA GLU A 49 18.05 21.80 -9.40
C GLU A 49 18.39 22.94 -8.43
N LYS A 50 17.74 24.11 -8.57
CA LYS A 50 18.03 25.29 -7.76
C LYS A 50 17.16 25.37 -6.51
N HIS A 51 15.86 25.09 -6.65
CA HIS A 51 14.88 25.28 -5.58
C HIS A 51 14.10 24.00 -5.23
N GLY A 52 14.33 22.91 -5.95
CA GLY A 52 13.73 21.62 -5.65
C GLY A 52 14.31 20.99 -4.39
N LYS A 53 13.56 20.08 -3.79
CA LYS A 53 14.03 19.23 -2.70
C LYS A 53 14.60 17.94 -3.28
N LEU A 54 15.71 17.47 -2.73
CA LEU A 54 16.29 16.19 -3.11
C LEU A 54 15.34 15.06 -2.66
N VAL A 55 14.82 14.30 -3.61
CA VAL A 55 13.94 13.15 -3.38
C VAL A 55 14.49 11.93 -4.09
N ARG A 56 14.20 10.75 -3.53
CA ARG A 56 14.60 9.47 -4.09
C ARG A 56 13.46 8.91 -4.96
N ILE A 57 13.66 8.87 -6.27
CA ILE A 57 12.67 8.45 -7.26
C ILE A 57 12.94 7.00 -7.66
N LEU A 58 11.91 6.15 -7.62
CA LEU A 58 11.96 4.80 -8.18
C LEU A 58 11.98 4.90 -9.72
N SER A 59 13.12 4.59 -10.35
CA SER A 59 13.28 4.71 -11.81
C SER A 59 13.11 3.38 -12.53
N HIS A 60 13.37 2.26 -11.86
CA HIS A 60 13.21 0.92 -12.43
C HIS A 60 12.74 -0.09 -11.38
N VAL A 61 11.93 -1.05 -11.83
CA VAL A 61 11.52 -2.23 -11.07
C VAL A 61 11.41 -3.43 -12.02
N ASN A 62 11.82 -4.61 -11.58
CA ASN A 62 11.56 -5.84 -12.34
C ASN A 62 10.07 -6.19 -12.25
N ALA A 63 9.32 -5.91 -13.33
CA ALA A 63 7.88 -6.15 -13.40
C ALA A 63 7.51 -7.63 -13.18
N LYS A 64 8.30 -8.57 -13.72
CA LYS A 64 8.03 -10.00 -13.55
C LYS A 64 8.13 -10.39 -12.08
N THR A 65 9.23 -10.02 -11.42
CA THR A 65 9.44 -10.33 -10.01
C THR A 65 8.39 -9.65 -9.12
N TYR A 66 8.02 -8.40 -9.41
CA TYR A 66 6.93 -7.71 -8.72
C TYR A 66 5.62 -8.51 -8.79
N HIS A 67 5.20 -8.91 -10.00
CA HIS A 67 3.96 -9.65 -10.18
C HIS A 67 3.99 -11.04 -9.53
N GLU A 68 5.13 -11.75 -9.60
CA GLU A 68 5.28 -13.06 -8.95
C GLU A 68 5.13 -12.97 -7.43
N ILE A 69 5.81 -12.00 -6.80
CA ILE A 69 5.70 -11.84 -5.34
C ILE A 69 4.32 -11.33 -4.95
N TYR A 70 3.76 -10.39 -5.72
CA TYR A 70 2.42 -9.87 -5.47
C TYR A 70 1.35 -10.97 -5.55
N ALA A 71 1.38 -11.80 -6.59
CA ALA A 71 0.47 -12.94 -6.75
C ALA A 71 0.64 -13.95 -5.61
N LYS A 72 1.88 -14.23 -5.18
CA LYS A 72 2.15 -15.11 -4.04
C LYS A 72 1.57 -14.56 -2.74
N ARG A 73 1.66 -13.25 -2.48
CA ARG A 73 1.05 -12.61 -1.31
C ARG A 73 -0.48 -12.68 -1.34
N LEU A 74 -1.09 -12.39 -2.49
CA LEU A 74 -2.55 -12.53 -2.67
C LEU A 74 -3.04 -13.98 -2.47
N GLY A 75 -2.21 -14.95 -2.85
CA GLY A 75 -2.50 -16.38 -2.67
C GLY A 75 -2.26 -16.90 -1.25
N ASP A 76 -1.75 -16.09 -0.32
CA ASP A 76 -1.49 -16.53 1.05
C ASP A 76 -2.82 -16.72 1.82
N PRO A 77 -3.17 -17.96 2.24
CA PRO A 77 -4.39 -18.22 2.99
C PRO A 77 -4.46 -17.48 4.33
N ASN A 78 -3.33 -17.03 4.88
CA ASN A 78 -3.30 -16.24 6.11
C ASN A 78 -3.67 -14.77 5.90
N GLN A 79 -3.55 -14.26 4.67
CA GLN A 79 -4.01 -12.91 4.29
C GLN A 79 -5.45 -12.90 3.76
N SER A 80 -6.00 -14.09 3.51
CA SER A 80 -7.40 -14.24 3.14
C SER A 80 -8.32 -14.13 4.36
N ALA A 81 -9.53 -13.64 4.14
CA ALA A 81 -10.57 -13.70 5.16
C ALA A 81 -10.80 -15.18 5.53
N LYS A 82 -10.49 -15.54 6.79
CA LYS A 82 -10.77 -16.88 7.32
C LYS A 82 -12.27 -17.07 7.47
N VAL A 83 -12.87 -17.56 6.40
CA VAL A 83 -14.24 -18.06 6.40
C VAL A 83 -14.25 -19.35 7.20
N GLY A 84 -14.94 -19.34 8.35
CA GLY A 84 -15.20 -20.57 9.11
C GLY A 84 -16.01 -21.57 8.27
N SER A 85 -16.15 -22.81 8.75
CA SER A 85 -16.93 -23.81 8.02
C SER A 85 -18.36 -23.31 7.74
N PHE A 86 -18.99 -23.81 6.67
CA PHE A 86 -20.38 -23.45 6.31
C PHE A 86 -21.33 -23.56 7.51
N LYS A 87 -21.15 -24.58 8.36
CA LYS A 87 -21.95 -24.79 9.58
C LYS A 87 -21.71 -23.70 10.63
N GLU A 88 -20.46 -23.29 10.85
CA GLU A 88 -20.11 -22.22 11.79
C GLU A 88 -20.57 -20.85 11.30
N GLN A 89 -20.38 -20.54 10.01
CA GLN A 89 -20.89 -19.30 9.42
C GLN A 89 -22.41 -19.24 9.47
N LYS A 90 -23.10 -20.31 9.06
CA LYS A 90 -24.55 -20.40 9.15
C LYS A 90 -25.02 -20.19 10.59
N ARG A 91 -24.36 -20.81 11.58
CA ARG A 91 -24.68 -20.60 13.01
C ARG A 91 -24.47 -19.14 13.45
N ARG A 92 -23.43 -18.44 12.98
CA ARG A 92 -23.18 -17.03 13.30
C ARG A 92 -24.21 -16.09 12.64
N TRP A 93 -24.54 -16.33 11.37
CA TRP A 93 -25.48 -15.49 10.61
C TRP A 93 -26.94 -15.73 10.97
N SER A 94 -27.29 -16.93 11.41
CA SER A 94 -28.65 -17.28 11.85
C SER A 94 -28.97 -16.82 13.27
N ARG A 95 -28.00 -16.27 14.02
CA ARG A 95 -28.28 -15.60 15.30
C ARG A 95 -28.82 -14.19 15.01
N PRO A 96 -29.98 -13.80 15.56
CA PRO A 96 -30.39 -12.41 15.57
C PRO A 96 -29.25 -11.58 16.16
N HIS A 97 -28.82 -10.52 15.48
CA HIS A 97 -27.86 -9.58 16.06
C HIS A 97 -28.51 -9.02 17.33
N GLU A 98 -27.98 -9.34 18.50
CA GLU A 98 -28.33 -8.57 19.68
C GLU A 98 -27.88 -7.13 19.42
N ARG A 99 -28.84 -6.21 19.35
CA ARG A 99 -28.60 -4.76 19.24
C ARG A 99 -28.08 -4.19 20.55
N ASN A 100 -27.08 -4.83 21.15
CA ASN A 100 -26.29 -4.26 22.21
C ASN A 100 -25.00 -3.80 21.57
N LEU A 101 -24.97 -2.51 21.21
CA LEU A 101 -23.78 -1.81 20.73
C LEU A 101 -22.71 -1.85 21.83
N THR A 102 -21.90 -2.90 21.85
CA THR A 102 -20.53 -2.79 22.35
C THR A 102 -19.66 -2.35 21.18
N PRO A 103 -18.79 -1.34 21.37
CA PRO A 103 -17.93 -0.87 20.30
C PRO A 103 -17.08 -2.04 19.83
N ILE A 104 -16.97 -2.21 18.51
CA ILE A 104 -15.91 -3.02 17.92
C ILE A 104 -14.60 -2.36 18.37
N VAL A 105 -13.97 -2.91 19.40
CA VAL A 105 -12.57 -2.62 19.68
C VAL A 105 -11.82 -3.21 18.50
N LEU A 106 -11.51 -2.36 17.52
CA LEU A 106 -10.39 -2.58 16.62
C LEU A 106 -9.21 -2.80 17.56
N GLY A 107 -8.75 -4.05 17.67
CA GLY A 107 -7.58 -4.40 18.45
C GLY A 107 -6.38 -3.67 17.87
N GLY A 108 -6.16 -2.45 18.36
CA GLY A 108 -4.88 -1.78 18.28
C GLY A 108 -3.88 -2.70 18.98
N GLY A 109 -3.04 -3.35 18.18
CA GLY A 109 -1.80 -3.91 18.68
C GLY A 109 -0.95 -2.75 19.17
N CYS A 110 -1.10 -2.40 20.45
CA CYS A 110 -0.11 -1.61 21.15
C CYS A 110 1.24 -2.31 21.05
N CYS A 111 2.23 -1.55 20.59
CA CYS A 111 3.64 -1.85 20.77
C CYS A 111 3.90 -2.23 22.24
N HIS A 112 4.65 -3.30 22.46
CA HIS A 112 5.33 -3.53 23.73
C HIS A 112 6.84 -3.55 23.48
N THR A 113 7.46 -2.53 24.08
CA THR A 113 8.85 -2.37 24.58
C THR A 113 10.00 -2.94 23.77
#